data_AF-A0A428MQG6-F1
#
_entry.id   AF-A0A428MQG6-F1
#
_cell.length_a   1.000
_cell.length_b   1.000
_cell.length_c   1.000
_cell.angle_alpha   90.00
_cell.angle_beta   90.00
_cell.angle_gamma   90.00
#
_symmetry.space_group_name_H-M   'P 1'
#
loop_
_entity.id
_entity.type
_entity.pdbx_description
1 polymer ?
#
loop_
_entity_poly.entity_id
_entity_poly.type
_entity_poly.pdbx_seq_one_letter_code
_entity_poly.pdbx_strand_id
1 'polypeptide(L)'
;MRIASVGHTVFSVNMIGLGIVGLLYWDFVPVWNPVPGNVPARELFIYLGALISLTSGIGLFVPRMANIAARLLLATLLLWLLLFRLPNFLHEPLFAACWTVFPLAVMLAAAWVLYVWFAADWDRKHLSFVSSNNGLRIARVLYGLSLIFFGMAHFLAVQATTPLVPNWLPAHLFWAYFTGSTFIAAGVAVLIGLYARLATALSALQIGLFLVLVWIPIVAAGSKVPFQWSETILNTALLAAAWVIADSYRNTPWLAANSR
;
A
#
# COMPACT_ATOMS: atom_id res chain seq x y z
N MET A 1 0.81 22.43 -11.31
CA MET A 1 0.72 21.11 -10.65
C MET A 1 1.89 20.25 -11.12
N ARG A 2 2.57 19.52 -10.24
CA ARG A 2 3.63 18.58 -10.63
C ARG A 2 3.02 17.19 -10.79
N ILE A 3 3.10 16.61 -11.97
CA ILE A 3 2.65 15.23 -12.23
C ILE A 3 3.86 14.43 -12.69
N ALA A 4 4.31 13.49 -11.86
CA ALA A 4 5.44 12.61 -12.18
C ALA A 4 4.99 11.36 -12.97
N SER A 5 3.78 10.88 -12.72
CA SER A 5 3.16 9.73 -13.40
C SER A 5 1.66 9.67 -13.09
N VAL A 6 0.94 8.73 -13.71
CA VAL A 6 -0.48 8.49 -13.41
C VAL A 6 -0.65 7.95 -11.98
N GLY A 7 0.19 6.98 -11.58
CA GLY A 7 0.19 6.42 -10.23
C GLY A 7 0.45 7.49 -9.16
N HIS A 8 1.34 8.45 -9.41
CA HIS A 8 1.53 9.59 -8.51
C HIS A 8 0.23 10.38 -8.30
N THR A 9 -0.49 10.71 -9.37
CA THR A 9 -1.76 11.44 -9.28
C THR A 9 -2.80 10.64 -8.50
N VAL A 10 -2.97 9.35 -8.84
CA VAL A 10 -3.95 8.48 -8.18
C VAL A 10 -3.63 8.31 -6.70
N PHE A 11 -2.36 8.12 -6.35
CA PHE A 11 -1.91 8.03 -4.97
C PHE A 11 -2.15 9.32 -4.20
N SER A 12 -1.80 10.48 -4.76
CA SER A 12 -2.02 11.76 -4.11
C SER A 12 -3.51 12.05 -3.88
N VAL A 13 -4.39 11.76 -4.85
CA VAL A 13 -5.86 11.87 -4.66
C VAL A 13 -6.34 10.90 -3.58
N ASN A 14 -5.86 9.65 -3.58
CA ASN A 14 -6.22 8.67 -2.57
C ASN A 14 -5.81 9.13 -1.16
N MET A 15 -4.60 9.69 -1.00
CA MET A 15 -4.14 10.23 0.27
C MET A 15 -5.00 11.41 0.76
N ILE A 16 -5.44 12.29 -0.14
CA ILE A 16 -6.41 13.35 0.19
C ILE A 16 -7.73 12.73 0.67
N GLY A 17 -8.25 11.74 -0.04
CA GLY A 17 -9.47 11.01 0.33
C GLY A 17 -9.37 10.34 1.70
N LEU A 18 -8.26 9.64 1.97
CA LEU A 18 -7.98 9.03 3.28
C LEU A 18 -7.96 10.08 4.40
N GLY A 19 -7.36 11.24 4.14
CA GLY A 19 -7.34 12.35 5.09
C GLY A 19 -8.73 12.92 5.37
N ILE A 20 -9.53 13.17 4.33
CA ILE A 20 -10.91 13.65 4.47
C ILE A 20 -11.76 12.63 5.24
N VAL A 21 -11.71 11.36 4.86
CA VAL A 21 -12.46 10.29 5.52
C VAL A 21 -12.05 10.18 6.98
N GLY A 22 -10.74 10.19 7.30
CA GLY A 22 -10.27 10.09 8.68
C GLY A 22 -10.61 11.30 9.55
N LEU A 23 -10.80 12.48 8.96
CA LEU A 23 -11.27 13.67 9.69
C LEU A 23 -12.80 13.65 9.92
N LEU A 24 -13.56 13.11 8.97
CA LEU A 24 -15.02 13.00 9.09
C LEU A 24 -15.46 11.83 9.98
N TYR A 25 -14.70 10.74 9.96
CA TYR A 25 -15.01 9.49 10.66
C TYR A 25 -13.82 9.11 11.55
N TRP A 26 -13.85 9.55 12.82
CA TRP A 26 -12.71 9.46 13.73
C TRP A 26 -12.20 8.02 13.96
N ASP A 27 -13.06 7.00 13.87
CA ASP A 27 -12.67 5.59 14.09
C ASP A 27 -12.12 4.92 12.83
N PHE A 28 -12.11 5.63 11.70
CA PHE A 28 -12.07 5.01 10.39
C PHE A 28 -10.88 5.47 9.56
N VAL A 29 -9.70 5.02 10.00
CA VAL A 29 -8.41 5.36 9.38
C VAL A 29 -7.59 4.09 9.07
N PRO A 30 -7.95 3.29 8.05
CA PRO A 30 -7.44 1.93 7.87
C PRO A 30 -5.92 1.81 7.68
N VAL A 31 -5.27 2.81 7.08
CA VAL A 31 -3.80 2.82 6.91
C VAL A 31 -3.07 3.03 8.24
N TRP A 32 -3.62 3.90 9.10
CA TRP A 32 -2.98 4.33 10.33
C TRP A 32 -3.42 3.49 11.55
N ASN A 33 -4.53 2.76 11.45
CA ASN A 33 -4.98 1.81 12.47
C ASN A 33 -4.37 0.40 12.34
N PRO A 34 -4.25 -0.35 13.46
CA PRO A 34 -4.58 0.07 14.83
C PRO A 34 -3.43 0.89 15.47
N VAL A 35 -3.78 1.89 16.28
CA VAL A 35 -2.88 2.43 17.32
C VAL A 35 -3.19 1.68 18.63
N PRO A 36 -2.20 1.11 19.33
CA PRO A 36 -2.42 0.33 20.55
C PRO A 36 -3.17 1.12 21.63
N GLY A 37 -4.08 0.45 22.35
CA GLY A 37 -4.95 1.08 23.35
C GLY A 37 -4.23 1.66 24.56
N ASN A 38 -3.02 1.18 24.84
CA ASN A 38 -2.17 1.63 25.94
C ASN A 38 -1.34 2.89 25.62
N VAL A 39 -1.43 3.43 24.40
CA VAL A 39 -0.73 4.65 24.00
C VAL A 39 -1.46 5.89 24.54
N PRO A 40 -0.82 6.73 25.35
CA PRO A 40 -1.41 7.98 25.80
C PRO A 40 -1.80 8.85 24.61
N ALA A 41 -2.96 9.52 24.70
CA ALA A 41 -3.50 10.35 23.60
C ALA A 41 -3.65 9.61 22.27
N ARG A 42 -4.02 8.32 22.28
CA ARG A 42 -4.32 7.49 21.09
C ARG A 42 -5.12 8.24 20.01
N GLU A 43 -6.14 8.98 20.41
CA GLU A 43 -6.98 9.75 19.49
C GLU A 43 -6.18 10.79 18.69
N LEU A 44 -5.20 11.45 19.32
CA LEU A 44 -4.32 12.41 18.65
C LEU A 44 -3.52 11.75 17.51
N PHE A 45 -3.07 10.51 17.70
CA PHE A 45 -2.36 9.78 16.63
C PHE A 45 -3.29 9.48 15.45
N ILE A 46 -4.56 9.13 15.71
CA ILE A 46 -5.52 8.87 14.63
C ILE A 46 -5.75 10.15 13.81
N TYR A 47 -5.95 11.29 14.47
CA TYR A 47 -6.06 12.60 13.81
C TYR A 47 -4.78 12.99 13.06
N LEU A 48 -3.61 12.70 13.64
CA LEU A 48 -2.32 12.96 13.01
C LEU A 48 -2.18 12.18 11.71
N GLY A 49 -2.57 10.91 11.68
CA GLY A 49 -2.57 10.09 10.47
C GLY A 49 -3.47 10.68 9.37
N ALA A 50 -4.67 11.12 9.72
CA ALA A 50 -5.59 11.78 8.78
C ALA A 50 -5.02 13.10 8.24
N LEU A 51 -4.46 13.94 9.11
CA LEU A 51 -3.85 15.21 8.71
C LEU A 51 -2.61 15.01 7.83
N ILE A 52 -1.75 14.04 8.16
CA ILE A 52 -0.58 13.70 7.35
C ILE A 52 -1.00 13.19 5.98
N SER A 53 -2.06 12.38 5.91
CA SER A 53 -2.63 11.92 4.65
C SER A 53 -3.10 13.09 3.78
N LEU A 54 -3.89 13.99 4.36
CA LEU A 54 -4.45 15.14 3.66
C LEU A 54 -3.34 16.09 3.18
N THR A 55 -2.48 16.53 4.10
CA THR A 55 -1.43 17.52 3.82
C THR A 55 -0.38 16.98 2.86
N SER A 56 0.02 15.72 2.99
CA SER A 56 0.96 15.10 2.05
C SER A 56 0.33 14.92 0.67
N GLY A 57 -0.93 14.46 0.59
CA GLY A 57 -1.64 14.32 -0.67
C GLY A 57 -1.78 15.64 -1.44
N ILE A 58 -2.14 16.73 -0.76
CA ILE A 58 -2.16 18.09 -1.35
C ILE A 58 -0.75 18.53 -1.75
N GLY A 59 0.22 18.38 -0.83
CA GLY A 59 1.60 18.84 -1.02
C GLY A 59 2.31 18.17 -2.19
N LEU A 60 1.98 16.90 -2.49
CA LEU A 60 2.51 16.15 -3.64
C LEU A 60 2.11 16.77 -4.99
N PHE A 61 0.96 17.47 -5.09
CA PHE A 61 0.57 18.19 -6.30
C PHE A 61 1.27 19.54 -6.47
N VAL A 62 1.80 20.11 -5.40
CA VAL A 62 2.40 21.44 -5.37
C VAL A 62 3.91 21.32 -5.63
N PRO A 63 4.45 21.81 -6.76
CA PRO A 63 5.86 21.59 -7.14
C PRO A 63 6.89 21.95 -6.08
N ARG A 64 6.63 23.03 -5.32
CA ARG A 64 7.50 23.53 -4.24
C ARG A 64 7.42 22.69 -2.96
N MET A 65 6.29 22.01 -2.73
CA MET A 65 6.05 21.25 -1.50
C MET A 65 6.23 19.74 -1.70
N ALA A 66 6.25 19.24 -2.94
CA ALA A 66 6.28 17.81 -3.25
C ALA A 66 7.44 17.06 -2.57
N ASN A 67 8.62 17.68 -2.46
CA ASN A 67 9.73 17.11 -1.69
C ASN A 67 9.39 16.95 -0.21
N ILE A 68 8.94 18.04 0.43
CA ILE A 68 8.61 18.08 1.86
C ILE A 68 7.49 17.10 2.16
N ALA A 69 6.45 17.06 1.32
CA ALA A 69 5.33 16.14 1.43
C ALA A 69 5.77 14.68 1.31
N ALA A 70 6.58 14.34 0.31
CA ALA A 70 7.10 12.98 0.15
C ALA A 70 7.99 12.55 1.32
N ARG A 71 8.84 13.47 1.83
CA ARG A 71 9.70 13.23 2.99
C ARG A 71 8.89 13.04 4.27
N LEU A 72 7.90 13.91 4.52
CA LEU A 72 6.99 13.80 5.67
C LEU A 72 6.25 12.46 5.64
N LEU A 73 5.67 12.10 4.50
CA LEU A 73 4.92 10.85 4.36
C LEU A 73 5.82 9.63 4.56
N LEU A 74 6.99 9.60 3.92
CA LEU A 74 7.97 8.52 4.08
C LEU A 74 8.41 8.37 5.55
N ALA A 75 8.81 9.47 6.19
CA ALA A 75 9.27 9.46 7.57
C ALA A 75 8.17 9.01 8.52
N THR A 76 6.94 9.48 8.33
CA THR A 76 5.81 9.13 9.19
C THR A 76 5.43 7.66 9.03
N LEU A 77 5.30 7.14 7.81
CA LEU A 77 4.98 5.73 7.58
C LEU A 77 6.07 4.81 8.14
N LEU A 78 7.35 5.22 8.04
CA LEU A 78 8.45 4.48 8.63
C LEU A 78 8.38 4.48 10.16
N LEU A 79 8.15 5.64 10.78
CA LEU A 79 7.94 5.73 12.23
C LEU A 79 6.73 4.90 12.67
N TRP A 80 5.64 4.93 11.93
CA TRP A 80 4.43 4.15 12.23
C TRP A 80 4.68 2.64 12.17
N LEU A 81 5.44 2.20 11.16
CA LEU A 81 5.88 0.81 11.02
C LEU A 81 6.68 0.38 12.26
N LEU A 82 7.68 1.17 12.64
CA LEU A 82 8.59 0.85 13.74
C LEU A 82 7.91 0.91 15.12
N LEU A 83 7.04 1.89 15.35
CA LEU A 83 6.44 2.15 16.67
C LEU A 83 5.13 1.40 16.91
N PHE A 84 4.35 1.12 15.86
CA PHE A 84 2.99 0.58 16.03
C PHE A 84 2.71 -0.72 15.29
N ARG A 85 3.56 -1.13 14.32
CA ARG A 85 3.34 -2.38 13.57
C ARG A 85 4.31 -3.47 13.99
N LEU A 86 5.61 -3.18 14.04
CA LEU A 86 6.60 -4.18 14.45
C LEU A 86 6.42 -4.67 15.90
N PRO A 87 6.01 -3.84 16.88
CA PRO A 87 5.75 -4.34 18.23
C PRO A 87 4.61 -5.36 18.29
N ASN A 88 3.69 -5.39 17.31
CA ASN A 88 2.62 -6.38 17.30
C ASN A 88 3.14 -7.82 17.19
N PHE A 89 4.35 -8.05 16.66
CA PHE A 89 4.95 -9.39 16.67
C PHE A 89 5.23 -9.94 18.08
N LEU A 90 5.25 -9.08 19.11
CA LEU A 90 5.45 -9.48 20.50
C LEU A 90 4.15 -9.83 21.22
N HIS A 91 3.00 -9.41 20.67
CA HIS A 91 1.71 -9.45 21.38
C HIS A 91 0.62 -10.19 20.61
N GLU A 92 0.73 -10.25 19.28
CA GLU A 92 -0.29 -10.82 18.39
C GLU A 92 0.22 -12.09 17.70
N PRO A 93 -0.69 -13.01 17.31
CA PRO A 93 -0.35 -14.12 16.44
C PRO A 93 0.34 -13.65 15.16
N LEU A 94 1.31 -14.43 14.67
CA LEU A 94 2.15 -14.06 13.52
C LEU A 94 1.34 -13.57 12.31
N PHE A 95 0.25 -14.25 11.98
CA PHE A 95 -0.61 -13.87 10.86
C PHE A 95 -1.23 -12.48 11.04
N ALA A 96 -1.73 -12.18 12.25
CA ALA A 96 -2.34 -10.89 12.57
C ALA A 96 -1.30 -9.76 12.58
N ALA A 97 -0.11 -10.00 13.14
CA ALA A 97 0.99 -9.03 13.09
C ALA A 97 1.42 -8.73 11.63
N CYS A 98 1.57 -9.75 10.80
CA CYS A 98 1.85 -9.58 9.38
C CYS A 98 0.73 -8.80 8.66
N TRP A 99 -0.53 -9.03 9.00
CA TRP A 99 -1.68 -8.34 8.42
C TRP A 99 -1.68 -6.83 8.68
N THR A 100 -1.08 -6.36 9.78
CA THR A 100 -0.93 -4.91 10.02
C THR A 100 0.32 -4.33 9.35
N VAL A 101 1.38 -5.12 9.19
CA VAL A 101 2.69 -4.70 8.69
C VAL A 101 2.73 -4.56 7.17
N PHE A 102 2.30 -5.58 6.44
CA PHE A 102 2.50 -5.63 4.98
C PHE A 102 1.66 -4.62 4.19
N PRO A 103 0.39 -4.33 4.54
CA PRO A 103 -0.33 -3.23 3.90
C PRO A 103 0.36 -1.87 4.11
N LEU A 104 0.88 -1.60 5.31
CA LEU A 104 1.64 -0.38 5.57
C LEU A 104 2.96 -0.36 4.79
N ALA A 105 3.62 -1.52 4.63
CA ALA A 105 4.85 -1.63 3.85
C ALA A 105 4.63 -1.30 2.36
N VAL A 106 3.47 -1.63 1.79
CA VAL A 106 3.09 -1.21 0.42
C VAL A 106 2.95 0.31 0.32
N MET A 107 2.25 0.93 1.29
CA MET A 107 2.13 2.40 1.36
C MET A 107 3.48 3.07 1.53
N LEU A 108 4.33 2.53 2.41
CA LEU A 108 5.70 2.99 2.65
C LEU A 108 6.55 2.88 1.38
N ALA A 109 6.45 1.77 0.64
CA ALA A 109 7.15 1.58 -0.62
C ALA A 109 6.77 2.66 -1.65
N ALA A 110 5.48 2.96 -1.80
CA ALA A 110 5.02 4.00 -2.71
C ALA A 110 5.52 5.39 -2.28
N ALA A 111 5.44 5.72 -0.99
CA ALA A 111 5.98 6.95 -0.45
C ALA A 111 7.50 7.07 -0.69
N TRP A 112 8.24 5.97 -0.59
CA TRP A 112 9.68 5.93 -0.86
C TRP A 112 10.00 6.16 -2.34
N VAL A 113 9.24 5.58 -3.26
CA VAL A 113 9.36 5.87 -4.71
C VAL A 113 9.16 7.36 -4.99
N LEU A 114 8.09 7.95 -4.43
CA LEU A 114 7.82 9.38 -4.58
C LEU A 114 8.92 10.25 -3.94
N TYR A 115 9.46 9.84 -2.80
CA TYR A 115 10.60 10.52 -2.18
C TYR A 115 11.82 10.53 -3.09
N VAL A 116 12.17 9.41 -3.72
CA VAL A 116 13.28 9.36 -4.69
C VAL A 116 13.01 10.29 -5.88
N TRP A 117 11.78 10.30 -6.42
CA TRP A 117 11.43 11.15 -7.56
C TRP A 117 11.46 12.65 -7.25
N PHE A 118 11.14 13.03 -6.02
CA PHE A 118 11.09 14.41 -5.57
C PHE A 118 12.30 14.84 -4.71
N ALA A 119 13.32 13.98 -4.57
CA ALA A 119 14.53 14.25 -3.80
C ALA A 119 15.23 15.54 -4.26
N ALA A 120 15.45 16.45 -3.31
CA ALA A 120 16.13 17.72 -3.51
C ALA A 120 17.65 17.53 -3.41
N ASP A 121 18.41 18.56 -3.76
CA ASP A 121 19.88 18.50 -3.74
C ASP A 121 20.44 18.17 -2.36
N TRP A 122 19.78 18.66 -1.31
CA TRP A 122 20.14 18.31 0.07
C TRP A 122 19.96 16.80 0.34
N ASP A 123 18.84 16.21 -0.07
CA ASP A 123 18.59 14.76 0.07
C ASP A 123 19.64 13.96 -0.69
N ARG A 124 19.93 14.36 -1.93
CA ARG A 124 20.91 13.69 -2.78
C ARG A 124 22.33 13.77 -2.20
N LYS A 125 22.65 14.84 -1.48
CA LYS A 125 23.95 15.04 -0.84
C LYS A 125 24.09 14.29 0.49
N HIS A 126 23.08 14.34 1.35
CA HIS A 126 23.17 13.82 2.72
C HIS A 126 22.52 12.45 2.92
N LEU A 127 21.55 12.09 2.10
CA LEU A 127 20.76 10.85 2.17
C LEU A 127 20.82 10.08 0.84
N SER A 128 21.96 10.15 0.14
CA SER A 128 22.14 9.60 -1.21
C SER A 128 21.74 8.12 -1.33
N PHE A 129 21.95 7.32 -0.30
CA PHE A 129 21.52 5.93 -0.27
C PHE A 129 19.98 5.79 -0.34
N VAL A 130 19.26 6.57 0.46
CA VAL A 130 17.79 6.54 0.57
C VAL A 130 17.14 7.20 -0.64
N SER A 131 17.77 8.23 -1.20
CA SER A 131 17.23 9.06 -2.29
C SER A 131 17.67 8.62 -3.69
N SER A 132 18.22 7.41 -3.86
CA SER A 132 18.75 6.91 -5.14
C SER A 132 18.14 5.56 -5.55
N ASN A 133 18.77 4.88 -6.51
CA ASN A 133 18.39 3.55 -6.98
C ASN A 133 18.35 2.51 -5.86
N ASN A 134 19.17 2.66 -4.81
CA ASN A 134 19.13 1.77 -3.64
C ASN A 134 17.80 1.93 -2.88
N GLY A 135 17.33 3.17 -2.68
CA GLY A 135 16.00 3.45 -2.13
C GLY A 135 14.87 2.84 -2.97
N LEU A 136 14.95 2.96 -4.31
CA LEU A 136 13.97 2.32 -5.20
C LEU A 136 13.98 0.79 -5.06
N ARG A 137 15.16 0.16 -4.94
CA ARG A 137 15.28 -1.27 -4.69
C ARG A 137 14.61 -1.68 -3.37
N ILE A 138 14.85 -0.94 -2.29
CA ILE A 138 14.23 -1.21 -0.99
C ILE A 138 12.71 -1.11 -1.09
N ALA A 139 12.18 -0.08 -1.73
CA ALA A 139 10.74 0.07 -1.97
C ALA A 139 10.15 -1.14 -2.72
N ARG A 140 10.82 -1.58 -3.79
CA ARG A 140 10.40 -2.75 -4.58
C ARG A 140 10.47 -4.05 -3.78
N VAL A 141 11.48 -4.21 -2.91
CA VAL A 141 11.59 -5.37 -2.00
C VAL A 141 10.45 -5.39 -0.99
N LEU A 142 10.15 -4.25 -0.36
CA LEU A 142 9.01 -4.13 0.57
C LEU A 142 7.69 -4.51 -0.12
N TYR A 143 7.49 -4.03 -1.35
CA TYR A 143 6.32 -4.40 -2.14
C TYR A 143 6.29 -5.90 -2.47
N GLY A 144 7.40 -6.47 -2.95
CA GLY A 144 7.51 -7.90 -3.28
C GLY A 144 7.24 -8.82 -2.09
N LEU A 145 7.78 -8.50 -0.91
CA LEU A 145 7.51 -9.23 0.33
C LEU A 145 6.03 -9.14 0.74
N SER A 146 5.42 -7.96 0.58
CA SER A 146 4.00 -7.76 0.87
C SER A 146 3.10 -8.60 -0.05
N LEU A 147 3.44 -8.70 -1.34
CA LEU A 147 2.72 -9.56 -2.28
C LEU A 147 2.83 -11.04 -1.90
N ILE A 148 4.00 -11.52 -1.47
CA ILE A 148 4.15 -12.89 -0.99
C ILE A 148 3.23 -13.13 0.20
N PHE A 149 3.19 -12.22 1.17
CA PHE A 149 2.27 -12.32 2.30
C PHE A 149 0.80 -12.32 1.88
N PHE A 150 0.37 -11.39 1.01
CA PHE A 150 -1.01 -11.37 0.51
C PHE A 150 -1.39 -12.67 -0.19
N GLY A 151 -0.44 -13.23 -0.96
CA GLY A 151 -0.58 -14.53 -1.57
C GLY A 151 -0.77 -15.63 -0.54
N MET A 152 0.13 -15.75 0.43
CA MET A 152 0.01 -16.72 1.54
C MET A 152 -1.30 -16.58 2.31
N ALA A 153 -1.77 -15.35 2.52
CA ALA A 153 -3.01 -15.10 3.24
C ALA A 153 -4.25 -15.69 2.54
N HIS A 154 -4.26 -15.79 1.21
CA HIS A 154 -5.34 -16.48 0.49
C HIS A 154 -5.39 -17.98 0.81
N PHE A 155 -4.25 -18.62 1.11
CA PHE A 155 -4.19 -20.02 1.51
C PHE A 155 -4.51 -20.21 2.99
N LEU A 156 -3.88 -19.40 3.86
CA LEU A 156 -4.03 -19.50 5.31
C LEU A 156 -5.42 -19.11 5.78
N ALA A 157 -6.07 -18.15 5.11
CA ALA A 157 -7.41 -17.67 5.43
C ALA A 157 -8.44 -18.05 4.35
N VAL A 158 -8.25 -19.17 3.65
CA VAL A 158 -9.11 -19.59 2.52
C VAL A 158 -10.59 -19.67 2.88
N GLN A 159 -10.93 -20.02 4.13
CA GLN A 159 -12.30 -20.06 4.62
C GLN A 159 -12.93 -18.66 4.71
N ALA A 160 -12.13 -17.62 4.92
CA ALA A 160 -12.58 -16.22 4.90
C ALA A 160 -12.53 -15.62 3.48
N THR A 161 -11.62 -16.09 2.61
CA THR A 161 -11.48 -15.60 1.23
C THR A 161 -12.54 -16.16 0.28
N THR A 162 -12.87 -17.45 0.38
CA THR A 162 -13.80 -18.14 -0.54
C THR A 162 -15.20 -17.50 -0.57
N PRO A 163 -15.80 -17.09 0.57
CA PRO A 163 -17.09 -16.41 0.57
C PRO A 163 -17.09 -15.02 -0.05
N LEU A 164 -15.92 -14.40 -0.26
CA LEU A 164 -15.80 -13.08 -0.89
C LEU A 164 -15.84 -13.16 -2.42
N VAL A 165 -15.63 -14.34 -3.00
CA VAL A 165 -15.71 -14.53 -4.46
C VAL A 165 -17.17 -14.30 -4.91
N PRO A 166 -17.43 -13.52 -5.97
CA PRO A 166 -18.79 -13.23 -6.41
C PRO A 166 -19.60 -14.48 -6.72
N ASN A 167 -20.85 -14.54 -6.26
CA ASN A 167 -21.72 -15.72 -6.39
C ASN A 167 -21.97 -16.18 -7.84
N TRP A 168 -21.80 -15.29 -8.83
CA TRP A 168 -21.96 -15.63 -10.25
C TRP A 168 -20.72 -16.32 -10.84
N LEU A 169 -19.58 -16.27 -10.14
CA LEU A 169 -18.32 -16.84 -10.59
C LEU A 169 -18.15 -18.25 -9.99
N PRO A 170 -18.22 -19.34 -10.78
CA PRO A 170 -18.12 -20.69 -10.25
C PRO A 170 -16.71 -20.99 -9.71
N ALA A 171 -16.59 -22.09 -8.96
CA ALA A 171 -15.32 -22.59 -8.42
C ALA A 171 -14.59 -21.57 -7.53
N HIS A 172 -15.28 -21.04 -6.51
CA HIS A 172 -14.73 -20.01 -5.61
C HIS A 172 -13.37 -20.39 -5.00
N LEU A 173 -13.21 -21.68 -4.65
CA LEU A 173 -11.96 -22.20 -4.09
C LEU A 173 -10.79 -22.13 -5.09
N PHE A 174 -11.07 -22.39 -6.38
CA PHE A 174 -10.07 -22.24 -7.44
C PHE A 174 -9.59 -20.79 -7.52
N TRP A 175 -10.51 -19.82 -7.53
CA TRP A 175 -10.15 -18.42 -7.61
C TRP A 175 -9.35 -17.94 -6.41
N ALA A 176 -9.71 -18.36 -5.19
CA ALA A 176 -8.94 -18.04 -3.99
C ALA A 176 -7.48 -18.51 -4.09
N TYR A 177 -7.25 -19.76 -4.51
CA TYR A 177 -5.89 -20.29 -4.68
C TYR A 177 -5.16 -19.71 -5.89
N PHE A 178 -5.86 -19.46 -6.99
CA PHE A 178 -5.30 -18.87 -8.19
C PHE A 178 -4.76 -17.48 -7.91
N THR A 179 -5.57 -16.59 -7.30
CA THR A 179 -5.15 -15.23 -7.00
C THR A 179 -4.09 -15.17 -5.88
N GLY A 180 -4.14 -16.12 -4.94
CA GLY A 180 -3.06 -16.31 -3.98
C GLY A 180 -1.73 -16.65 -4.66
N SER A 181 -1.76 -17.61 -5.59
CA SER A 181 -0.58 -18.07 -6.33
C SER A 181 0.03 -16.97 -7.20
N THR A 182 -0.79 -16.18 -7.89
CA THR A 182 -0.32 -15.07 -8.73
C THR A 182 0.33 -13.96 -7.91
N PHE A 183 -0.15 -13.68 -6.68
CA PHE A 183 0.51 -12.74 -5.77
C PHE A 183 1.88 -13.25 -5.31
N ILE A 184 2.00 -14.53 -4.94
CA ILE A 184 3.30 -15.13 -4.59
C ILE A 184 4.25 -15.03 -5.78
N ALA A 185 3.80 -15.44 -6.97
CA ALA A 185 4.60 -15.39 -8.18
C ALA A 185 5.05 -13.96 -8.51
N ALA A 186 4.15 -12.98 -8.42
CA ALA A 186 4.47 -11.58 -8.65
C ALA A 186 5.47 -11.04 -7.61
N GLY A 187 5.31 -11.39 -6.34
CA GLY A 187 6.25 -11.02 -5.28
C GLY A 187 7.65 -11.58 -5.52
N VAL A 188 7.75 -12.88 -5.81
CA VAL A 188 9.03 -13.53 -6.14
C VAL A 188 9.68 -12.90 -7.38
N ALA A 189 8.90 -12.67 -8.45
CA ALA A 189 9.33 -12.02 -9.67
C ALA A 189 9.93 -10.63 -9.41
N VAL A 190 9.29 -9.83 -8.56
CA VAL A 190 9.79 -8.51 -8.13
C VAL A 190 11.10 -8.64 -7.34
N LEU A 191 11.20 -9.57 -6.40
CA LEU A 191 12.39 -9.75 -5.56
C LEU A 191 13.61 -10.20 -6.36
N ILE A 192 13.44 -11.11 -7.32
CA ILE A 192 14.55 -11.59 -8.14
C ILE A 192 14.86 -10.66 -9.32
N GLY A 193 13.94 -9.76 -9.68
CA GLY A 193 14.07 -8.84 -10.80
C GLY A 193 13.76 -9.49 -12.16
N LEU A 194 12.89 -10.50 -12.18
CA LEU A 194 12.45 -11.20 -13.39
C LEU A 194 11.04 -10.73 -13.75
N TYR A 195 10.85 -10.13 -14.92
CA TYR A 195 9.56 -9.61 -15.37
C TYR A 195 8.92 -8.63 -14.37
N ALA A 196 9.73 -7.91 -13.59
CA ALA A 196 9.24 -7.13 -12.44
C ALA A 196 8.23 -6.04 -12.84
N ARG A 197 8.39 -5.44 -14.03
CA ARG A 197 7.41 -4.48 -14.58
C ARG A 197 6.05 -5.15 -14.81
N LEU A 198 6.06 -6.33 -15.43
CA LEU A 198 4.83 -7.08 -15.69
C LEU A 198 4.20 -7.55 -14.38
N ALA A 199 5.00 -8.11 -13.48
CA ALA A 199 4.55 -8.57 -12.17
C ALA A 199 3.90 -7.45 -11.34
N THR A 200 4.52 -6.28 -11.27
CA THR A 200 3.96 -5.12 -10.54
C THR A 200 2.67 -4.62 -11.19
N ALA A 201 2.62 -4.51 -12.52
CA ALA A 201 1.40 -4.11 -13.22
C ALA A 201 0.25 -5.11 -13.06
N LEU A 202 0.51 -6.41 -13.20
CA LEU A 202 -0.50 -7.46 -13.02
C LEU A 202 -0.99 -7.55 -11.56
N SER A 203 -0.09 -7.39 -10.59
CA SER A 203 -0.49 -7.33 -9.18
C SER A 203 -1.37 -6.11 -8.88
N ALA A 204 -1.05 -4.94 -9.45
CA ALA A 204 -1.90 -3.74 -9.33
C ALA A 204 -3.26 -3.96 -9.99
N LEU A 205 -3.30 -4.57 -11.18
CA LEU A 205 -4.55 -4.96 -11.84
C LEU A 205 -5.37 -5.91 -10.95
N GLN A 206 -4.75 -6.93 -10.36
CA GLN A 206 -5.44 -7.87 -9.48
C GLN A 206 -6.02 -7.21 -8.23
N ILE A 207 -5.28 -6.29 -7.59
CA ILE A 207 -5.79 -5.49 -6.46
C ILE A 207 -7.01 -4.67 -6.92
N GLY A 208 -6.94 -4.03 -8.09
CA GLY A 208 -8.06 -3.28 -8.68
C GLY A 208 -9.27 -4.16 -9.01
N LEU A 209 -9.04 -5.39 -9.50
CA LEU A 209 -10.12 -6.35 -9.72
C LEU A 209 -10.80 -6.73 -8.40
N PHE A 210 -10.07 -6.87 -7.29
CA PHE A 210 -10.70 -7.09 -5.98
C PHE A 210 -11.53 -5.89 -5.54
N LEU A 211 -11.04 -4.67 -5.75
CA LEU A 211 -11.83 -3.48 -5.46
C LEU A 211 -13.16 -3.49 -6.22
N VAL A 212 -13.12 -3.75 -7.53
CA VAL A 212 -14.30 -3.67 -8.42
C VAL A 212 -15.24 -4.88 -8.27
N LEU A 213 -14.71 -6.08 -8.10
CA LEU A 213 -15.50 -7.31 -8.10
C LEU A 213 -15.97 -7.73 -6.71
N VAL A 214 -15.24 -7.34 -5.65
CA VAL A 214 -15.53 -7.78 -4.27
C VAL A 214 -16.00 -6.59 -3.43
N TRP A 215 -15.12 -5.61 -3.23
CA TRP A 215 -15.32 -4.59 -2.20
C TRP A 215 -16.40 -3.56 -2.56
N ILE A 216 -16.37 -3.04 -3.80
CA ILE A 216 -17.40 -2.11 -4.30
C ILE A 216 -18.80 -2.75 -4.26
N PRO A 217 -19.02 -3.97 -4.79
CA PRO A 217 -20.33 -4.62 -4.72
C PRO A 217 -20.83 -4.86 -3.29
N ILE A 218 -19.95 -5.29 -2.36
CA ILE A 218 -20.31 -5.49 -0.95
C ILE A 218 -20.82 -4.18 -0.32
N VAL A 219 -20.10 -3.09 -0.55
CA VAL A 219 -20.48 -1.77 -0.02
C VAL A 219 -21.72 -1.22 -0.71
N ALA A 220 -21.81 -1.34 -2.04
CA ALA A 220 -22.95 -0.89 -2.84
C ALA A 220 -24.25 -1.64 -2.51
N ALA A 221 -24.15 -2.89 -2.05
CA ALA A 221 -25.27 -3.67 -1.53
C ALA A 221 -25.75 -3.20 -0.14
N GLY A 222 -25.19 -2.12 0.41
CA GLY A 222 -25.64 -1.50 1.65
C GLY A 222 -25.00 -2.06 2.92
N SER A 223 -23.80 -2.64 2.82
CA SER A 223 -23.10 -3.14 4.01
C SER A 223 -22.92 -2.06 5.06
N LYS A 224 -23.22 -2.42 6.32
CA LYS A 224 -22.96 -1.62 7.52
C LYS A 224 -21.81 -2.19 8.36
N VAL A 225 -21.11 -3.20 7.85
CA VAL A 225 -20.03 -3.89 8.58
C VAL A 225 -18.76 -3.03 8.50
N PRO A 226 -18.23 -2.49 9.62
CA PRO A 226 -17.09 -1.58 9.60
C PRO A 226 -15.86 -2.18 8.91
N PHE A 227 -15.59 -3.46 9.14
CA PHE A 227 -14.50 -4.19 8.51
C PHE A 227 -14.55 -4.14 6.97
N GLN A 228 -15.74 -4.33 6.37
CA GLN A 228 -15.88 -4.35 4.91
C GLN A 228 -15.65 -2.97 4.29
N TRP A 229 -16.06 -1.91 4.99
CA TRP A 229 -15.70 -0.56 4.60
C TRP A 229 -14.19 -0.34 4.74
N SER A 230 -13.57 -0.77 5.86
CA SER A 230 -12.13 -0.57 6.10
C SER A 230 -11.30 -1.22 5.01
N GLU A 231 -11.65 -2.46 4.64
CA GLU A 231 -10.99 -3.19 3.57
C GLU A 231 -11.22 -2.54 2.20
N THR A 232 -12.41 -2.00 1.91
CA THR A 232 -12.65 -1.24 0.66
C THR A 232 -11.70 -0.04 0.54
N ILE A 233 -11.57 0.75 1.61
CA ILE A 233 -10.69 1.92 1.63
C ILE A 233 -9.22 1.52 1.57
N LEU A 234 -8.83 0.50 2.36
CA LEU A 234 -7.47 -0.01 2.36
C LEU A 234 -7.09 -0.54 0.98
N ASN A 235 -7.96 -1.32 0.34
CA ASN A 235 -7.72 -1.84 -1.01
C ASN A 235 -7.53 -0.71 -2.02
N THR A 236 -8.36 0.33 -1.96
CA THR A 236 -8.19 1.52 -2.83
C THR A 236 -6.83 2.18 -2.62
N ALA A 237 -6.37 2.29 -1.37
CA ALA A 237 -5.05 2.83 -1.04
C ALA A 237 -3.90 1.94 -1.54
N LEU A 238 -4.01 0.62 -1.34
CA LEU A 238 -3.06 -0.36 -1.82
C LEU A 238 -2.97 -0.38 -3.35
N LEU A 239 -4.10 -0.24 -4.06
CA LEU A 239 -4.13 -0.11 -5.51
C LEU A 239 -3.34 1.12 -5.97
N ALA A 240 -3.59 2.27 -5.34
CA ALA A 240 -2.92 3.52 -5.67
C ALA A 240 -1.40 3.42 -5.43
N ALA A 241 -1.00 2.80 -4.31
CA ALA A 241 0.39 2.55 -3.98
C ALA A 241 1.04 1.56 -4.97
N ALA A 242 0.37 0.45 -5.29
CA ALA A 242 0.83 -0.54 -6.26
C ALA A 242 1.07 0.09 -7.65
N TRP A 243 0.21 1.04 -8.06
CA TRP A 243 0.38 1.77 -9.31
C TRP A 243 1.64 2.65 -9.30
N VAL A 244 1.94 3.32 -8.19
CA VAL A 244 3.21 4.07 -8.03
C VAL A 244 4.42 3.13 -8.20
N ILE A 245 4.36 1.94 -7.61
CA ILE A 245 5.44 0.94 -7.77
C ILE A 245 5.56 0.47 -9.21
N ALA A 246 4.45 0.19 -9.90
CA ALA A 246 4.46 -0.18 -11.31
C ALA A 246 5.07 0.92 -12.21
N ASP A 247 4.71 2.18 -11.96
CA ASP A 247 5.27 3.34 -12.66
C ASP A 247 6.78 3.56 -12.38
N SER A 248 7.30 3.00 -11.28
CA SER A 248 8.74 2.99 -11.01
C SER A 248 9.52 2.13 -12.00
N TYR A 249 8.86 1.21 -12.72
CA TYR A 249 9.45 0.38 -13.76
C TYR A 249 9.15 0.87 -15.18
N ARG A 250 8.61 2.09 -15.37
CA ARG A 250 8.18 2.59 -16.70
C ARG A 250 9.27 2.57 -17.79
N ASN A 251 10.54 2.65 -17.38
CA ASN A 251 11.70 2.62 -18.29
C ASN A 251 12.30 1.21 -18.48
N THR A 252 11.72 0.19 -17.85
CA THR A 252 12.15 -1.21 -17.97
C THR A 252 11.29 -1.93 -19.01
N PRO A 253 11.86 -2.79 -19.89
CA PRO A 253 11.06 -3.63 -20.77
C PRO A 253 10.13 -4.58 -19.98
N TRP A 254 8.96 -4.90 -20.53
CA TRP A 254 7.99 -5.78 -19.88
C TRP A 254 8.54 -7.18 -19.55
N LEU A 255 9.33 -7.73 -20.47
CA LEU A 255 9.91 -9.07 -20.36
C LEU A 255 11.39 -9.05 -19.95
N ALA A 256 11.83 -8.01 -19.23
CA ALA A 256 13.22 -7.94 -18.77
C ALA A 256 13.51 -9.05 -17.74
N ALA A 257 14.61 -9.79 -17.96
CA ALA A 257 15.27 -10.58 -16.93
C ALA A 257 16.44 -9.75 -16.39
N ASN A 258 16.48 -9.53 -15.07
CA ASN A 258 17.52 -8.77 -14.35
C ASN A 258 17.28 -7.25 -14.24
N SER A 259 16.07 -6.84 -13.87
CA SER A 259 15.68 -5.43 -13.66
C SER A 259 15.85 -4.92 -12.22
N ARG A 260 16.83 -5.44 -11.48
CA ARG A 260 17.06 -5.06 -10.08
C ARG A 260 17.48 -3.60 -9.96
#